data_AF-A0A4U6D5Q8-F1
#
_entry.id   AF-A0A4U6D5Q8-F1
#
_cell.length_a   1.000
_cell.length_b   1.000
_cell.length_c   1.000
_cell.angle_alpha   90.00
_cell.angle_beta   90.00
_cell.angle_gamma   90.00
#
_symmetry.space_group_name_H-M   'P 1'
#
loop_
_entity.id
_entity.type
_entity.pdbx_description
1 polymer ?
#
loop_
_entity_poly.entity_id
_entity_poly.type
_entity_poly.pdbx_seq_one_letter_code
_entity_poly.pdbx_strand_id
1 'polypeptide(L)'
;MNLIKKLFLGLALIAAVSACTTTNSIPFTNYTVFTEDLRKDLENAGIPLSKVQFFNDKAITIRREVSDPNDIKVNPEGKISINNGKSIQTINVRLFTPGVALGSSNGTISVSWDDTQTDTKGMKFNLSGQNYFLDVLPNNKFTYKDRSFDIQSGNGARLFVSKDLLKQVNNQRETLKGRKVGQ
;
A
#
# COMPACT_ATOMS: atom_id res chain seq x y z
N MET A 1 -51.90 13.05 -44.20
CA MET A 1 -52.67 12.28 -43.21
C MET A 1 -52.26 10.82 -43.31
N ASN A 2 -51.64 10.32 -42.24
CA ASN A 2 -51.40 8.91 -41.90
C ASN A 2 -50.63 8.01 -42.88
N LEU A 3 -49.31 7.90 -42.66
CA LEU A 3 -48.66 6.57 -42.61
C LEU A 3 -47.39 6.61 -41.73
N ILE A 4 -47.56 7.15 -40.53
CA ILE A 4 -46.66 6.92 -39.40
C ILE A 4 -47.13 5.62 -38.73
N LYS A 5 -46.18 4.87 -38.18
CA LYS A 5 -46.34 3.73 -37.24
C LYS A 5 -46.38 2.37 -37.92
N LYS A 6 -45.19 1.84 -38.20
CA LYS A 6 -44.68 0.54 -37.70
C LYS A 6 -43.57 0.04 -38.64
N LEU A 7 -42.32 0.37 -38.33
CA LEU A 7 -41.23 -0.54 -38.64
C LEU A 7 -40.41 -0.72 -37.37
N PHE A 8 -40.49 -1.94 -36.88
CA PHE A 8 -39.85 -2.49 -35.70
C PHE A 8 -38.33 -2.31 -35.79
N LEU A 9 -37.70 -1.77 -34.74
CA LEU A 9 -37.00 -2.53 -33.71
C LEU A 9 -35.80 -3.31 -34.27
N GLY A 10 -34.59 -2.76 -34.10
CA GLY A 10 -33.36 -3.53 -34.33
C GLY A 10 -32.13 -2.68 -34.59
N LEU A 11 -31.54 -2.09 -33.54
CA LEU A 11 -30.12 -2.24 -33.16
C LEU A 11 -29.81 -1.27 -32.01
N ALA A 12 -29.99 -1.77 -30.79
CA ALA A 12 -29.21 -1.29 -29.66
C ALA A 12 -27.92 -2.12 -29.59
N LEU A 13 -26.93 -1.57 -28.89
CA LEU A 13 -25.68 -2.14 -28.37
C LEU A 13 -24.36 -1.87 -29.12
N ILE A 14 -23.56 -1.04 -28.43
CA ILE A 14 -22.12 -1.20 -28.11
C ILE A 14 -21.10 -0.72 -29.15
N ALA A 15 -20.53 0.46 -28.87
CA ALA A 15 -19.08 0.63 -28.72
C ALA A 15 -18.79 1.91 -27.93
N ALA A 16 -19.17 1.93 -26.65
CA ALA A 16 -18.49 2.76 -25.66
C ALA A 16 -17.26 1.99 -25.16
N VAL A 17 -16.27 2.75 -24.68
CA VAL A 17 -15.00 2.37 -24.03
C VAL A 17 -13.83 1.89 -24.92
N SER A 18 -12.98 2.86 -25.26
CA SER A 18 -11.53 2.66 -25.29
C SER A 18 -10.84 3.90 -24.73
N ALA A 19 -11.04 4.11 -23.42
CA ALA A 19 -10.24 5.02 -22.60
C ALA A 19 -9.73 4.22 -21.40
N CYS A 20 -8.74 3.36 -21.62
CA CYS A 20 -7.97 2.77 -20.53
C CYS A 20 -6.58 2.40 -21.06
N THR A 21 -5.66 3.37 -21.02
CA THR A 21 -4.28 3.20 -20.52
C THR A 21 -3.70 4.59 -20.32
N THR A 22 -4.21 5.36 -19.34
CA THR A 22 -3.33 6.36 -18.73
C THR A 22 -2.33 5.56 -17.90
N THR A 23 -1.09 5.48 -18.38
CA THR A 23 0.06 5.24 -17.52
C THR A 23 0.00 6.31 -16.43
N ASN A 24 -0.53 5.95 -15.26
CA ASN A 24 -0.47 6.77 -14.06
C ASN A 24 1.01 6.88 -13.70
N SER A 25 1.72 7.82 -14.32
CA SER A 25 3.01 8.28 -13.84
C SER A 25 2.72 8.94 -12.50
N ILE A 26 2.88 8.20 -11.42
CA ILE A 26 2.69 8.70 -10.06
C ILE A 26 3.71 9.82 -9.89
N PRO A 27 3.27 11.10 -9.81
CA PRO A 27 4.22 12.18 -9.67
C PRO A 27 4.75 12.10 -8.24
N PHE A 28 6.03 11.71 -8.12
CA PHE A 28 6.77 11.64 -6.85
C PHE A 28 6.71 12.96 -6.05
N THR A 29 6.30 14.07 -6.69
CA THR A 29 6.13 15.38 -6.06
C THR A 29 5.07 15.41 -4.96
N ASN A 30 4.08 14.50 -4.98
CA ASN A 30 2.94 14.51 -4.05
C ASN A 30 3.13 13.62 -2.80
N TYR A 31 4.24 12.88 -2.72
CA TYR A 31 4.51 11.97 -1.62
C TYR A 31 5.77 12.39 -0.87
N THR A 32 5.84 12.01 0.40
CA THR A 32 7.03 12.16 1.23
C THR A 32 7.30 10.86 1.98
N VAL A 33 8.57 10.64 2.34
CA VAL A 33 8.94 9.53 3.23
C VAL A 33 8.21 9.71 4.55
N PHE A 34 7.63 8.62 5.06
CA PHE A 34 7.06 8.58 6.39
C PHE A 34 8.19 8.42 7.40
N THR A 35 8.38 9.45 8.24
CA THR A 35 9.45 9.51 9.23
C THR A 35 8.93 9.37 10.64
N GLU A 36 9.84 9.11 11.58
CA GLU A 36 9.51 9.09 13.02
C GLU A 36 9.00 10.45 13.53
N ASP A 37 9.50 11.56 13.00
CA ASP A 37 8.98 12.89 13.35
C ASP A 37 7.55 13.06 12.86
N LEU A 38 7.24 12.62 11.64
CA LEU A 38 5.89 12.66 11.11
C LEU A 38 4.93 11.76 11.90
N ARG A 39 5.41 10.59 12.35
CA ARG A 39 4.64 9.74 13.26
C ARG A 39 4.25 10.49 14.53
N LYS A 40 5.23 11.09 15.22
CA LYS A 40 5.00 11.86 16.45
C LYS A 40 4.03 13.00 16.20
N ASP A 41 4.19 13.70 15.08
CA ASP A 41 3.32 14.80 14.68
C ASP A 41 1.86 14.34 14.51
N LEU A 42 1.63 13.19 13.89
CA LEU A 42 0.28 12.59 13.72
C LEU A 42 -0.31 12.12 15.05
N GLU A 43 0.49 11.45 15.88
CA GLU A 43 0.05 10.96 17.19
C GLU A 43 -0.30 12.13 18.13
N ASN A 44 0.49 13.20 18.13
CA ASN A 44 0.21 14.45 18.87
C ASN A 44 -1.06 15.16 18.37
N ALA A 45 -1.35 15.04 17.07
CA ALA A 45 -2.58 15.51 16.43
C ALA A 45 -3.81 14.60 16.71
N GLY A 46 -3.63 13.48 17.42
CA GLY A 46 -4.68 12.51 17.67
C GLY A 46 -5.12 11.73 16.42
N ILE A 47 -4.29 11.71 15.37
CA ILE A 47 -4.55 10.99 14.13
C ILE A 47 -3.95 9.58 14.25
N PRO A 48 -4.76 8.53 14.42
CA PRO A 48 -4.24 7.17 14.51
C PRO A 48 -3.64 6.72 13.19
N LEU A 49 -2.54 5.97 13.23
CA LEU A 49 -1.86 5.47 12.03
C LEU A 49 -2.75 4.55 11.17
N SER A 50 -3.78 3.93 11.74
CA SER A 50 -4.78 3.16 10.99
C SER A 50 -5.65 4.00 10.05
N LYS A 51 -5.67 5.34 10.22
CA LYS A 51 -6.34 6.28 9.31
C LYS A 51 -5.38 6.88 8.27
N VAL A 52 -4.11 6.50 8.30
CA VAL A 52 -3.10 7.00 7.37
C VAL A 52 -2.97 6.02 6.21
N GLN A 53 -3.06 6.54 4.98
CA GLN A 53 -2.75 5.77 3.78
C GLN A 53 -1.24 5.76 3.56
N PHE A 54 -0.64 4.58 3.65
CA PHE A 54 0.77 4.35 3.34
C PHE A 54 0.96 3.90 1.89
N PHE A 55 2.18 4.09 1.40
CA PHE A 55 2.65 3.64 0.10
C PHE A 55 4.06 3.08 0.22
N ASN A 56 4.41 2.09 -0.59
CA ASN A 56 5.76 1.55 -0.68
C ASN A 56 6.56 2.22 -1.82
N ASP A 57 7.84 2.53 -1.57
CA ASP A 57 8.72 3.18 -2.56
C ASP A 57 9.55 2.21 -3.42
N LYS A 58 9.39 0.91 -3.21
CA LYS A 58 9.95 -0.17 -4.04
C LYS A 58 8.94 -1.29 -4.20
N ALA A 59 8.92 -1.93 -5.35
CA ALA A 59 8.15 -3.16 -5.52
C ALA A 59 8.69 -4.27 -4.61
N ILE A 60 7.81 -4.93 -3.87
CA ILE A 60 8.14 -6.02 -2.94
C ILE A 60 7.67 -7.33 -3.58
N THR A 61 8.60 -8.26 -3.76
CA THR A 61 8.30 -9.58 -4.31
C THR A 61 8.85 -10.62 -3.36
N ILE A 62 7.98 -11.50 -2.87
CA ILE A 62 8.36 -12.60 -1.97
C ILE A 62 7.89 -13.93 -2.54
N ARG A 63 8.69 -14.98 -2.36
CA ARG A 63 8.41 -16.32 -2.88
C ARG A 63 8.61 -17.38 -1.82
N ARG A 64 7.80 -18.43 -1.86
CA ARG A 64 8.06 -19.67 -1.11
C ARG A 64 7.70 -20.88 -1.95
N GLU A 65 8.42 -21.96 -1.73
CA GLU A 65 7.98 -23.29 -2.15
C GLU A 65 6.84 -23.75 -1.25
N VAL A 66 5.83 -24.36 -1.85
CA VAL A 66 4.65 -24.87 -1.17
C VAL A 66 4.68 -26.39 -1.27
N SER A 67 4.87 -27.04 -0.12
CA SER A 67 4.93 -28.50 -0.02
C SER A 67 3.53 -29.14 0.02
N ASP A 68 2.53 -28.47 0.60
CA ASP A 68 1.13 -28.94 0.65
C ASP A 68 0.22 -28.02 -0.20
N PRO A 69 -0.41 -28.53 -1.27
CA PRO A 69 -1.36 -27.77 -2.08
C PRO A 69 -2.54 -27.17 -1.29
N ASN A 70 -2.95 -27.79 -0.17
CA ASN A 70 -4.04 -27.30 0.69
C ASN A 70 -3.64 -26.11 1.56
N ASP A 71 -2.33 -25.91 1.75
CA ASP A 71 -1.77 -24.76 2.46
C ASP A 71 -1.94 -23.47 1.64
N ILE A 72 -2.27 -23.60 0.36
CA ILE A 72 -2.72 -22.49 -0.49
C ILE A 72 -4.24 -22.59 -0.59
N LYS A 73 -4.96 -22.06 0.41
CA LYS A 73 -6.28 -21.50 0.10
C LYS A 73 -6.05 -20.54 -1.05
N VAL A 74 -6.75 -20.74 -2.16
CA VAL A 74 -6.66 -19.95 -3.39
C VAL A 74 -7.07 -18.52 -3.05
N ASN A 75 -6.16 -17.78 -2.42
CA ASN A 75 -6.37 -16.41 -2.02
C ASN A 75 -5.91 -15.54 -3.20
N PRO A 76 -6.65 -14.49 -3.53
CA PRO A 76 -6.37 -13.60 -4.67
C PRO A 76 -5.01 -12.86 -4.59
N GLU A 77 -4.32 -12.89 -3.44
CA GLU A 77 -3.09 -12.13 -3.17
C GLU A 77 -1.80 -12.72 -3.75
N GLY A 78 -1.82 -13.96 -4.26
CA GLY A 78 -0.61 -14.65 -4.72
C GLY A 78 -0.80 -15.42 -6.02
N LYS A 79 0.19 -15.32 -6.92
CA LYS A 79 0.25 -16.20 -8.10
C LYS A 79 0.93 -17.51 -7.70
N ILE A 80 0.31 -18.63 -8.04
CA ILE A 80 0.91 -19.97 -7.92
C ILE A 80 1.46 -20.35 -9.29
N SER A 81 2.72 -20.76 -9.33
CA SER A 81 3.33 -21.35 -10.54
C SER A 81 4.01 -22.67 -10.21
N ILE A 82 4.03 -23.59 -11.16
CA ILE A 82 4.79 -24.84 -11.05
C ILE A 82 6.16 -24.60 -11.68
N ASN A 83 7.23 -24.88 -10.94
CA ASN A 83 8.61 -24.80 -11.43
C ASN A 83 9.37 -26.05 -10.98
N ASN A 84 9.91 -26.84 -11.91
CA ASN A 84 10.65 -28.07 -11.63
C ASN A 84 9.89 -29.06 -10.72
N GLY A 85 8.59 -29.24 -10.94
CA GLY A 85 7.74 -30.12 -10.13
C GLY A 85 7.37 -29.59 -8.75
N LYS A 86 7.78 -28.35 -8.41
CA LYS A 86 7.51 -27.68 -7.14
C LYS A 86 6.49 -26.56 -7.33
N SER A 87 5.52 -26.48 -6.42
CA SER A 87 4.55 -25.38 -6.37
C SER A 87 5.19 -24.17 -5.72
N ILE A 88 5.23 -23.03 -6.41
CA ILE A 88 5.81 -21.78 -5.91
C ILE A 88 4.69 -20.76 -5.71
N GLN A 89 4.54 -20.28 -4.48
CA GLN A 89 3.70 -19.13 -4.17
C GLN A 89 4.52 -17.85 -4.34
N THR A 90 4.04 -16.91 -5.14
CA THR A 90 4.63 -15.57 -5.31
C THR A 90 3.63 -14.50 -4.90
N ILE A 91 4.02 -13.61 -3.99
CA ILE A 91 3.26 -12.41 -3.63
C ILE A 91 4.02 -11.20 -4.18
N ASN A 92 3.28 -10.30 -4.85
CA ASN A 92 3.84 -9.10 -5.46
C ASN A 92 3.08 -7.86 -4.97
N VAL A 93 3.79 -6.93 -4.34
CA VAL A 93 3.31 -5.59 -4.02
C VAL A 93 3.97 -4.62 -5.01
N ARG A 94 3.16 -3.99 -5.86
CA ARG A 94 3.67 -3.04 -6.87
C ARG A 94 4.17 -1.78 -6.18
N LEU A 95 5.01 -1.01 -6.87
CA LEU A 95 5.42 0.31 -6.42
C LEU A 95 4.19 1.21 -6.17
N PHE A 96 4.19 1.96 -5.07
CA PHE A 96 3.07 2.82 -4.62
C PHE A 96 1.72 2.10 -4.53
N THR A 97 1.72 0.85 -4.08
CA THR A 97 0.48 0.20 -3.68
C THR A 97 -0.05 0.89 -2.41
N PRO A 98 -1.33 1.31 -2.36
CA PRO A 98 -1.90 1.85 -1.14
C PRO A 98 -2.00 0.75 -0.08
N GLY A 99 -1.54 1.05 1.13
CA GLY A 99 -1.63 0.15 2.28
C GLY A 99 -2.09 0.84 3.56
N VAL A 100 -2.63 0.05 4.49
CA VAL A 100 -3.19 0.51 5.76
C VAL A 100 -2.43 -0.15 6.91
N ALA A 101 -2.15 0.61 7.97
CA ALA A 101 -1.52 0.06 9.16
C ALA A 101 -2.51 -0.84 9.92
N LEU A 102 -2.12 -2.10 10.14
CA LEU A 102 -2.86 -3.06 10.97
C LEU A 102 -2.36 -3.09 12.42
N GLY A 103 -1.15 -2.61 12.65
CA GLY A 103 -0.58 -2.51 14.00
C GLY A 103 0.69 -1.66 14.00
N SER A 104 0.98 -1.07 15.15
CA SER A 104 2.19 -0.28 15.35
C SER A 104 2.65 -0.37 16.79
N SER A 105 3.96 -0.36 17.00
CA SER A 105 4.60 -0.19 18.30
C SER A 105 5.76 0.79 18.18
N ASN A 106 6.49 1.04 19.26
CA ASN A 106 7.66 1.91 19.23
C ASN A 106 8.67 1.40 18.20
N GLY A 107 8.92 2.21 17.17
CA GLY A 107 9.84 1.88 16.09
C GLY A 107 9.39 0.76 15.14
N THR A 108 8.12 0.32 15.19
CA THR A 108 7.60 -0.64 14.20
C THR A 108 6.21 -0.29 13.69
N ILE A 109 5.95 -0.59 12.42
CA ILE A 109 4.63 -0.46 11.79
C ILE A 109 4.40 -1.68 10.90
N SER A 110 3.24 -2.31 11.03
CA SER A 110 2.82 -3.41 10.16
C SER A 110 1.75 -2.91 9.19
N VAL A 111 2.07 -2.91 7.90
CA VAL A 111 1.22 -2.36 6.84
C VAL A 111 0.72 -3.48 5.96
N SER A 112 -0.60 -3.56 5.79
CA SER A 112 -1.20 -4.45 4.80
C SER A 112 -1.35 -3.76 3.47
N TRP A 113 -1.09 -4.51 2.40
CA TRP A 113 -1.28 -4.10 1.00
C TRP A 113 -2.39 -4.92 0.33
N ASP A 114 -3.11 -5.74 1.10
CA ASP A 114 -4.17 -6.62 0.66
C ASP A 114 -5.50 -5.86 0.59
N ASP A 115 -6.10 -5.79 -0.60
CA ASP A 115 -7.40 -5.16 -0.81
C ASP A 115 -8.58 -6.05 -0.41
N THR A 116 -8.32 -7.35 -0.18
CA THR A 116 -9.34 -8.33 0.21
C THR A 116 -9.56 -8.42 1.72
N GLN A 117 -8.79 -7.67 2.51
CA GLN A 117 -8.88 -7.60 3.97
C GLN A 117 -8.69 -8.95 4.68
N THR A 118 -8.04 -9.92 4.03
CA THR A 118 -7.74 -11.22 4.66
C THR A 118 -6.39 -11.21 5.37
N ASP A 119 -5.50 -10.30 4.99
CA ASP A 119 -4.30 -10.01 5.75
C ASP A 119 -4.64 -9.34 7.09
N THR A 120 -4.28 -10.00 8.18
CA THR A 120 -4.47 -9.53 9.57
C THR A 120 -3.16 -9.18 10.25
N LYS A 121 -2.01 -9.38 9.58
CA LYS A 121 -0.67 -9.21 10.17
C LYS A 121 0.08 -8.06 9.53
N GLY A 122 -0.07 -7.85 8.23
CA GLY A 122 0.69 -6.85 7.48
C GLY A 122 2.15 -7.24 7.28
N MET A 123 2.81 -6.52 6.38
CA MET A 123 4.27 -6.53 6.24
C MET A 123 4.88 -5.58 7.27
N LYS A 124 5.84 -6.08 8.06
CA LYS A 124 6.46 -5.30 9.13
C LYS A 124 7.55 -4.37 8.59
N PHE A 125 7.57 -3.15 9.08
CA PHE A 125 8.60 -2.14 8.84
C PHE A 125 9.20 -1.72 10.19
N ASN A 126 10.53 -1.70 10.26
CA ASN A 126 11.28 -1.27 11.44
C ASN A 126 11.91 0.11 11.21
N LEU A 127 11.95 0.91 12.27
CA LEU A 127 12.63 2.19 12.30
C LEU A 127 14.15 1.98 12.25
N SER A 128 14.80 2.70 11.33
CA SER A 128 16.25 2.85 11.28
C SER A 128 16.58 4.31 10.96
N GLY A 129 17.29 4.96 11.89
CA GLY A 129 17.40 6.42 11.88
C GLY A 129 16.02 7.06 11.99
N GLN A 130 15.65 7.88 11.01
CA GLN A 130 14.34 8.54 10.97
C GLN A 130 13.31 7.82 10.09
N ASN A 131 13.66 6.74 9.40
CA ASN A 131 12.82 6.13 8.37
C ASN A 131 12.40 4.70 8.72
N TYR A 132 11.24 4.31 8.22
CA TYR A 132 10.72 2.94 8.36
C TYR A 132 11.09 2.11 7.14
N PHE A 133 11.78 0.99 7.36
CA PHE A 133 12.23 0.06 6.30
C PHE A 133 11.61 -1.31 6.48
N LEU A 134 11.33 -2.00 5.37
CA LEU A 134 10.84 -3.38 5.37
C LEU A 134 11.74 -4.29 6.22
N ASP A 135 11.14 -5.04 7.14
CA ASP A 135 11.83 -5.94 8.07
C ASP A 135 12.28 -7.22 7.36
N VAL A 136 13.51 -7.20 6.83
CA VAL A 136 14.12 -8.35 6.16
C VAL A 136 15.01 -9.11 7.15
N LEU A 137 14.76 -10.40 7.28
CA LEU A 137 15.53 -11.32 8.12
C LEU A 137 16.87 -11.69 7.43
N PRO A 138 17.84 -12.24 8.19
CA PRO A 138 19.06 -12.78 7.60
C PRO A 138 18.79 -13.77 6.45
N ASN A 139 19.76 -13.90 5.55
CA ASN A 139 19.67 -14.77 4.37
C ASN A 139 18.49 -14.43 3.44
N ASN A 140 18.12 -13.15 3.33
CA ASN A 140 17.04 -12.69 2.44
C ASN A 140 15.70 -13.37 2.75
N LYS A 141 15.43 -13.62 4.03
CA LYS A 141 14.14 -14.19 4.47
C LYS A 141 13.18 -13.10 4.91
N PHE A 142 11.89 -13.40 4.83
CA PHE A 142 10.82 -12.50 5.23
C PHE A 142 9.66 -13.31 5.83
N THR A 143 9.18 -12.91 7.00
CA THR A 143 8.02 -13.56 7.63
C THR A 143 6.75 -12.81 7.29
N TYR A 144 5.76 -13.51 6.73
CA TYR A 144 4.45 -12.95 6.37
C TYR A 144 3.35 -13.98 6.58
N LYS A 145 2.24 -13.59 7.23
CA LYS A 145 1.13 -14.48 7.62
C LYS A 145 1.62 -15.81 8.22
N ASP A 146 2.55 -15.70 9.18
CA ASP A 146 3.17 -16.83 9.91
C ASP A 146 3.97 -17.83 9.04
N ARG A 147 4.31 -17.43 7.81
CA ARG A 147 5.09 -18.23 6.86
C ARG A 147 6.39 -17.52 6.51
N SER A 148 7.44 -18.30 6.23
CA SER A 148 8.72 -17.79 5.76
C SER A 148 8.77 -17.76 4.23
N PHE A 149 9.23 -16.65 3.69
CA PHE A 149 9.43 -16.42 2.26
C PHE A 149 10.87 -15.98 1.98
N ASP A 150 11.34 -16.24 0.77
CA ASP A 150 12.52 -15.63 0.17
C ASP A 150 12.16 -14.29 -0.47
N ILE A 151 12.84 -13.22 -0.07
CA ILE A 151 12.69 -11.92 -0.72
C ILE A 151 13.41 -11.93 -2.07
N GLN A 152 12.66 -11.63 -3.13
CA GLN A 152 13.19 -11.49 -4.49
C GLN A 152 13.44 -10.02 -4.82
N SER A 153 12.62 -9.11 -4.27
CA SER A 153 12.78 -7.65 -4.40
C SER A 153 12.13 -6.93 -3.23
N GLY A 154 12.53 -5.68 -3.00
CA GLY A 154 11.94 -4.83 -1.96
C GLY A 154 12.79 -4.65 -0.71
N ASN A 155 14.02 -5.19 -0.67
CA ASN A 155 14.95 -4.90 0.43
C ASN A 155 15.21 -3.37 0.51
N GLY A 156 15.10 -2.83 1.73
CA GLY A 156 15.15 -1.40 2.00
C GLY A 156 13.99 -0.60 1.40
N ALA A 157 12.84 -1.23 1.13
CA ALA A 157 11.61 -0.50 0.82
C ALA A 157 11.19 0.34 2.03
N ARG A 158 10.74 1.56 1.79
CA ARG A 158 10.31 2.53 2.79
C ARG A 158 8.82 2.82 2.68
N LEU A 159 8.27 3.31 3.79
CA LEU A 159 6.92 3.85 3.84
C LEU A 159 6.90 5.30 3.38
N PHE A 160 5.90 5.62 2.57
CA PHE A 160 5.58 6.96 2.08
C PHE A 160 4.14 7.29 2.44
N VAL A 161 3.84 8.59 2.53
CA VAL A 161 2.49 9.13 2.71
C VAL A 161 2.29 10.33 1.78
N SER A 162 1.05 10.75 1.57
CA SER A 162 0.79 11.96 0.79
C SER A 162 1.25 13.20 1.54
N LYS A 163 1.72 14.22 0.81
CA LYS A 163 2.06 15.53 1.40
C LYS A 163 0.82 16.28 1.91
N ASP A 164 -0.37 15.94 1.45
CA ASP A 164 -1.61 16.56 1.96
C ASP A 164 -1.89 16.17 3.41
N LEU A 165 -1.42 15.01 3.85
CA LEU A 165 -1.43 14.63 5.26
C LEU A 165 -0.69 15.66 6.15
N LEU A 166 0.41 16.21 5.65
CA LEU A 166 1.19 17.24 6.37
C LEU A 166 0.41 18.53 6.57
N LYS A 167 -0.45 18.89 5.61
CA LYS A 167 -1.30 20.09 5.71
C LYS A 167 -2.33 19.92 6.83
N GLN A 168 -2.89 18.72 6.99
CA GLN A 168 -3.85 18.43 8.06
C GLN A 168 -3.21 18.57 9.45
N VAL A 169 -2.00 18.02 9.62
CA VAL A 169 -1.22 18.16 10.86
C VAL A 169 -0.89 19.63 11.15
N ASN A 170 -0.40 20.37 10.15
CA ASN A 170 0.01 21.76 10.34
C ASN A 170 -1.17 22.69 10.65
N ASN A 171 -2.35 22.45 10.10
CA ASN A 171 -3.54 23.28 10.39
C ASN A 171 -4.02 23.15 11.85
N GLN A 172 -3.64 22.08 12.56
CA GLN A 172 -3.92 21.94 13.98
C GLN A 172 -2.88 22.62 14.89
N ARG A 173 -1.74 23.05 14.34
CA ARG A 173 -0.73 23.81 15.08
C ARG A 173 -1.08 25.28 15.06
N GLU A 174 -1.54 25.81 16.20
CA GLU A 174 -1.68 27.26 16.35
C GLU A 174 -0.31 27.95 16.25
N THR A 175 -0.12 28.78 15.22
CA THR A 175 1.08 29.62 15.11
C THR A 175 0.85 30.91 15.90
N LEU A 176 1.50 31.04 17.07
CA LEU A 176 1.46 32.26 17.87
C LEU A 176 2.28 33.37 17.19
N LYS A 177 1.66 34.52 16.94
CA LYS A 177 2.30 35.66 16.22
C LYS A 177 3.32 36.46 17.05
N GLY A 178 3.57 36.06 18.30
CA GLY A 178 4.34 36.83 19.27
C GLY A 178 3.62 38.10 19.74
N ARG A 179 4.02 38.62 20.91
CA ARG A 179 3.54 39.91 21.44
C ARG A 179 4.61 40.97 21.23
N LYS A 180 4.27 42.09 20.59
CA LYS A 180 5.18 43.24 20.45
C LYS A 180 5.19 44.04 21.76
N VAL A 181 6.36 44.49 22.19
CA VAL A 181 6.51 45.45 23.29
C VAL A 181 6.12 46.83 22.75
N GLY A 182 5.20 47.51 23.42
CA GLY A 182 4.79 48.87 23.06
C GLY A 182 5.99 49.81 23.18
N GLN A 183 6.24 50.60 22.13
CA GLN A 183 7.07 51.79 22.20
C GLN A 183 6.23 52.97 22.65
#